data_AF-A0A9D4YGQ4-F1
#
_entry.id   AF-A0A9D4YGQ4-F1
#
_cell.length_a   1.000
_cell.length_b   1.000
_cell.length_c   1.000
_cell.angle_alpha   90.00
_cell.angle_beta   90.00
_cell.angle_gamma   90.00
#
_symmetry.space_group_name_H-M   'P 1'
#
loop_
_entity.id
_entity.type
_entity.pdbx_description
1 polymer ?
#
loop_
_entity_poly.entity_id
_entity_poly.type
_entity_poly.pdbx_seq_one_letter_code
_entity_poly.pdbx_strand_id
1 'polypeptide(L)'
;MEGYKPSKNDGSSGITKPEKMPISFSDRDRTFTGTDVALPMVIKLQIANKIVLRVSVNESSQANILYMSAFLKMGLSESMLKPFKTYLKGNLGAGVPVKGYIDLDTTFGKGENAKMLK
;
A
#
# COMPACT_ATOMS: atom_id res chain seq x y z
N MET A 1 -2.95 34.44 -45.23
CA MET A 1 -3.27 33.56 -44.09
C MET A 1 -4.74 33.19 -44.22
N GLU A 2 -5.02 31.96 -44.62
CA GLU A 2 -6.37 31.39 -44.69
C GLU A 2 -6.94 31.21 -43.28
N GLY A 3 -8.23 31.47 -43.13
CA GLY A 3 -8.98 31.37 -41.88
C GLY A 3 -9.49 29.96 -41.60
N TYR A 4 -9.65 29.64 -40.31
CA TYR A 4 -10.34 28.44 -39.87
C TYR A 4 -11.49 28.82 -38.91
N LYS A 5 -12.69 28.32 -39.21
CA LYS A 5 -13.93 28.46 -38.44
C LYS A 5 -14.05 27.29 -37.43
N PRO A 6 -14.38 27.53 -36.15
CA PRO A 6 -14.79 26.45 -35.27
C PRO A 6 -16.26 26.04 -35.48
N SER A 7 -16.49 24.74 -35.52
CA SER A 7 -17.80 24.07 -35.56
C SER A 7 -18.56 24.24 -34.23
N LYS A 8 -19.86 24.51 -34.31
CA LYS A 8 -20.79 24.39 -33.17
C LYS A 8 -21.24 22.94 -33.08
N ASN A 9 -21.22 22.36 -31.89
CA ASN A 9 -22.18 21.34 -31.48
C ASN A 9 -22.59 21.57 -30.03
N ASP A 10 -23.90 21.47 -29.84
CA ASP A 10 -24.71 21.66 -28.66
C ASP A 10 -24.77 20.36 -27.82
N GLY A 11 -25.36 20.45 -26.62
CA GLY A 11 -26.02 19.28 -26.02
C GLY A 11 -25.46 18.74 -24.69
N SER A 12 -25.98 19.31 -23.60
CA SER A 12 -26.17 18.70 -22.27
C SER A 12 -24.96 18.46 -21.36
N SER A 13 -24.84 19.35 -20.38
CA SER A 13 -24.06 19.19 -19.15
C SER A 13 -24.71 18.15 -18.23
N GLY A 14 -24.33 16.88 -18.36
CA GLY A 14 -24.53 15.86 -17.32
C GLY A 14 -23.25 15.66 -16.53
N ILE A 15 -23.10 16.34 -15.39
CA ILE A 15 -22.03 16.03 -14.43
C ILE A 15 -22.40 14.70 -13.76
N THR A 16 -21.88 13.59 -14.27
CA THR A 16 -22.02 12.27 -13.63
C THR A 16 -21.18 12.26 -12.35
N LYS A 17 -21.84 12.10 -11.20
CA LYS A 17 -21.19 11.87 -9.89
C LYS A 17 -20.20 10.71 -10.01
N PRO A 18 -19.00 10.79 -9.41
CA PRO A 18 -18.07 9.67 -9.43
C PRO A 18 -18.66 8.51 -8.63
N GLU A 19 -19.02 7.43 -9.33
CA GLU A 19 -19.41 6.18 -8.71
C GLU A 19 -18.24 5.64 -7.89
N LYS A 20 -18.57 5.11 -6.71
CA LYS A 20 -17.64 4.57 -5.72
C LYS A 20 -17.12 3.19 -6.18
N MET A 21 -16.51 3.13 -7.36
CA MET A 21 -15.92 1.89 -7.85
C MET A 21 -14.66 1.56 -7.06
N PRO A 22 -14.52 0.32 -6.54
CA PRO A 22 -13.26 -0.10 -5.95
C PRO A 22 -12.17 -0.03 -7.02
N ILE A 23 -11.01 0.54 -6.66
CA ILE A 23 -9.84 0.56 -7.53
C ILE A 23 -9.46 -0.90 -7.78
N SER A 24 -9.65 -1.37 -9.01
CA SER A 24 -9.29 -2.71 -9.45
C SER A 24 -8.16 -2.60 -10.46
N PHE A 25 -7.05 -3.28 -10.19
CA PHE A 25 -5.96 -3.39 -11.14
C PHE A 25 -6.17 -4.60 -12.04
N SER A 26 -5.94 -4.41 -13.33
CA SER A 26 -6.02 -5.43 -14.37
C SER A 26 -4.64 -5.76 -14.92
N ASP A 27 -4.52 -6.84 -15.68
CA ASP A 27 -3.27 -7.18 -16.37
C ASP A 27 -2.83 -6.12 -17.39
N ARG A 28 -3.74 -5.22 -17.81
CA ARG A 28 -3.41 -4.08 -18.70
C ARG A 28 -2.71 -2.94 -17.96
N ASP A 29 -2.87 -2.87 -16.64
CA ASP A 29 -2.17 -1.89 -15.78
C ASP A 29 -0.75 -2.33 -15.43
N ARG A 30 -0.37 -3.55 -15.84
CA ARG A 30 1.02 -4.00 -15.81
C ARG A 30 1.80 -3.30 -16.91
N THR A 31 2.45 -2.18 -16.60
CA THR A 31 3.44 -1.53 -17.49
C THR A 31 4.76 -2.33 -17.58
N PHE A 32 4.71 -3.65 -17.47
CA PHE A 32 5.84 -4.45 -17.06
C PHE A 32 6.14 -5.59 -18.02
N THR A 33 6.74 -5.20 -19.15
CA THR A 33 7.27 -6.11 -20.16
C THR A 33 8.77 -5.86 -20.27
N GLY A 34 9.56 -6.43 -19.36
CA GLY A 34 11.01 -6.34 -19.41
C GLY A 34 11.68 -7.14 -18.29
N THR A 35 12.86 -7.70 -18.56
CA THR A 35 13.73 -8.38 -17.58
C THR A 35 14.48 -7.41 -16.66
N ASP A 36 14.27 -6.10 -16.82
CA ASP A 36 14.99 -5.02 -16.11
C ASP A 36 14.19 -4.49 -14.91
N VAL A 37 13.67 -5.43 -14.14
CA VAL A 37 12.80 -5.20 -12.99
C VAL A 37 13.68 -5.02 -11.78
N ALA A 38 13.74 -3.82 -11.21
CA ALA A 38 14.20 -3.68 -9.83
C ALA A 38 13.26 -4.51 -8.94
N LEU A 39 13.70 -5.71 -8.56
CA LEU A 39 12.95 -6.54 -7.62
C LEU A 39 12.91 -5.79 -6.28
N PRO A 40 11.74 -5.68 -5.64
CA PRO A 40 11.66 -4.99 -4.36
C PRO A 40 12.57 -5.70 -3.37
N MET A 41 13.37 -4.93 -2.63
CA MET A 41 14.18 -5.49 -1.55
C MET A 41 13.24 -6.11 -0.52
N VAL A 42 13.46 -7.39 -0.21
CA VAL A 42 12.71 -8.09 0.83
C VAL A 42 13.66 -8.66 1.88
N ILE A 43 13.25 -8.59 3.13
CA ILE A 43 13.99 -9.14 4.26
C ILE A 43 13.14 -10.12 5.06
N LYS A 44 13.81 -11.00 5.79
CA LYS A 44 13.20 -11.93 6.75
C LYS A 44 13.31 -11.33 8.15
N LEU A 45 12.19 -11.27 8.87
CA LEU A 45 12.13 -10.76 10.24
C LEU A 45 11.40 -11.72 11.16
N GLN A 46 11.73 -11.67 12.44
CA GLN A 46 10.83 -12.16 13.48
C GLN A 46 10.01 -10.99 14.00
N ILE A 47 8.69 -11.09 13.92
CA ILE A 47 7.75 -10.06 14.37
C ILE A 47 6.76 -10.73 15.32
N ALA A 48 6.61 -10.21 16.54
CA ALA A 48 5.73 -10.78 17.55
C ALA A 48 5.95 -12.30 17.76
N ASN A 49 7.22 -12.69 17.86
CA ASN A 49 7.66 -14.09 17.97
C ASN A 49 7.28 -15.01 16.79
N LYS A 50 6.94 -14.43 15.63
CA LYS A 50 6.60 -15.17 14.41
C LYS A 50 7.57 -14.83 13.30
N ILE A 51 7.97 -15.85 12.56
CA ILE A 51 8.86 -15.68 11.41
C ILE A 51 8.04 -15.16 10.23
N VAL A 52 8.34 -13.92 9.82
CA VAL A 52 7.79 -13.29 8.61
C VAL A 52 8.86 -13.34 7.52
N LEU A 53 8.59 -14.15 6.48
CA LEU A 53 9.60 -14.51 5.48
C LEU A 53 9.88 -13.41 4.45
N ARG A 54 8.91 -12.53 4.18
CA ARG A 54 9.01 -11.50 3.15
C ARG A 54 8.41 -10.19 3.67
N VAL A 55 9.28 -9.31 4.13
CA VAL A 55 8.95 -7.91 4.48
C VAL A 55 9.56 -7.02 3.40
N SER A 56 8.72 -6.28 2.67
CA SER A 56 9.18 -5.36 1.63
C SER A 56 9.80 -4.12 2.27
N VAL A 57 10.99 -3.75 1.83
CA VAL A 57 11.67 -2.52 2.26
C VAL A 57 11.34 -1.42 1.26
N ASN A 58 10.84 -0.29 1.75
CA ASN A 58 10.59 0.90 0.96
C ASN A 58 11.20 2.12 1.65
N GLU A 59 12.36 2.57 1.18
CA GLU A 59 13.12 3.68 1.77
C GLU A 59 12.38 5.02 1.71
N SER A 60 11.48 5.18 0.74
CA SER A 60 10.68 6.40 0.59
C SER A 60 9.45 6.44 1.51
N SER A 61 9.18 5.36 2.25
CA SER A 61 8.04 5.31 3.17
C SER A 61 8.41 5.84 4.55
N GLN A 62 7.60 6.75 5.08
CA GLN A 62 7.73 7.25 6.46
C GLN A 62 6.98 6.37 7.48
N ALA A 63 6.29 5.32 7.02
CA ALA A 63 5.48 4.46 7.88
C ALA A 63 5.76 2.98 7.61
N ASN A 64 5.71 2.19 8.68
CA ASN A 64 5.66 0.73 8.62
C ASN A 64 4.21 0.29 8.43
N ILE A 65 3.95 -0.51 7.39
CA ILE A 65 2.59 -0.95 7.04
C ILE A 65 2.50 -2.46 7.19
N LEU A 66 1.55 -2.91 8.01
CA LEU A 66 1.17 -4.32 8.11
C LEU A 66 -0.22 -4.51 7.50
N TYR A 67 -0.31 -5.31 6.45
CA TYR A 67 -1.59 -5.66 5.85
C TYR A 67 -2.45 -6.46 6.81
N MET A 68 -3.76 -6.20 6.80
CA MET A 68 -4.70 -6.91 7.68
C MET A 68 -4.68 -8.43 7.47
N SER A 69 -4.49 -8.89 6.23
CA SER A 69 -4.36 -10.32 5.92
C SER A 69 -3.12 -10.95 6.54
N ALA A 70 -2.00 -10.22 6.63
CA ALA A 70 -0.79 -10.67 7.30
C ALA A 70 -0.96 -10.66 8.83
N PHE A 71 -1.56 -9.60 9.38
CA PHE A 71 -1.91 -9.49 10.79
C PHE A 71 -2.73 -10.69 11.29
N LEU A 72 -3.77 -11.07 10.54
CA LEU A 72 -4.61 -12.22 10.87
C LEU A 72 -3.86 -13.56 10.71
N LYS A 73 -3.03 -13.71 9.68
CA LYS A 73 -2.17 -14.91 9.49
C LYS A 73 -1.11 -15.05 10.59
N MET A 74 -0.69 -13.93 11.17
CA MET A 74 0.14 -13.92 12.38
C MET A 74 -0.67 -14.29 13.63
N GLY A 75 -1.98 -14.53 13.56
CA GLY A 75 -2.80 -14.89 14.72
C GLY A 75 -2.92 -13.77 15.75
N LEU A 76 -2.75 -12.51 15.32
CA LEU A 76 -3.00 -11.34 16.15
C LEU A 76 -4.50 -11.05 16.18
N SER A 77 -5.00 -10.64 17.35
CA SER A 77 -6.42 -10.30 17.54
C SER A 77 -6.65 -8.83 17.23
N GLU A 78 -7.74 -8.50 16.54
CA GLU A 78 -8.11 -7.11 16.25
C GLU A 78 -8.28 -6.27 17.52
N SER A 79 -8.62 -6.90 18.65
CA SER A 79 -8.69 -6.25 19.96
C SER A 79 -7.37 -5.64 20.44
N MET A 80 -6.23 -6.07 19.88
CA MET A 80 -4.91 -5.52 20.17
C MET A 80 -4.63 -4.22 19.40
N LEU A 81 -5.46 -3.87 18.40
CA LEU A 81 -5.30 -2.64 17.64
C LEU A 81 -5.71 -1.44 18.49
N LYS A 82 -4.80 -0.48 18.58
CA LYS A 82 -5.10 0.85 19.12
C LYS A 82 -5.83 1.67 18.03
N PRO A 83 -6.89 2.42 18.37
CA PRO A 83 -7.62 3.23 17.41
C PRO A 83 -6.72 4.24 16.70
N PHE A 84 -6.81 4.30 15.37
CA PHE A 84 -6.12 5.32 14.57
C PHE A 84 -6.99 5.76 13.40
N LYS A 85 -7.61 6.93 13.53
CA LYS A 85 -8.52 7.47 12.51
C LYS A 85 -7.75 8.27 11.48
N THR A 86 -6.98 7.59 10.64
CA THR A 86 -6.24 8.21 9.54
C THR A 86 -6.39 7.43 8.24
N TYR A 87 -5.91 8.04 7.16
CA TYR A 87 -5.77 7.42 5.85
C TYR A 87 -4.30 7.37 5.45
N LEU A 88 -3.86 6.22 4.94
CA LEU A 88 -2.60 6.13 4.19
C LEU A 88 -2.82 6.82 2.85
N LYS A 89 -2.23 8.00 2.67
CA LYS A 89 -2.28 8.74 1.41
C LYS A 89 -1.10 8.34 0.54
N GLY A 90 -1.39 7.76 -0.62
CA GLY A 90 -0.38 7.56 -1.66
C GLY A 90 -0.22 8.80 -2.55
N ASN A 91 0.83 8.81 -3.38
CA ASN A 91 1.12 9.90 -4.32
C ASN A 91 -0.01 10.14 -5.35
N LEU A 92 -0.91 9.17 -5.54
CA LEU A 92 -2.06 9.23 -6.45
C LEU A 92 -3.34 9.79 -5.78
N GLY A 93 -3.25 10.34 -4.57
CA GLY A 93 -4.31 11.11 -3.91
C GLY A 93 -5.43 10.30 -3.25
N ALA A 94 -5.68 9.05 -3.67
CA ALA A 94 -6.61 8.16 -2.98
C ALA A 94 -6.02 7.66 -1.65
N GLY A 95 -6.75 7.87 -0.55
CA GLY A 95 -6.37 7.41 0.78
C GLY A 95 -6.99 6.05 1.13
N VAL A 96 -6.21 5.14 1.70
CA VAL A 96 -6.71 3.87 2.25
C VAL A 96 -6.93 4.02 3.75
N PRO A 97 -8.12 3.71 4.31
CA PRO A 97 -8.36 3.85 5.73
C PRO A 97 -7.47 2.89 6.53
N VAL A 98 -6.88 3.40 7.60
CA VAL A 98 -6.10 2.58 8.54
C VAL A 98 -7.04 1.95 9.56
N LYS A 99 -6.91 0.64 9.79
CA LYS A 99 -7.74 -0.07 10.77
C LYS A 99 -7.37 0.27 12.22
N GLY A 100 -6.10 0.57 12.45
CA GLY A 100 -5.52 0.92 13.74
C GLY A 100 -4.00 0.82 13.67
N TYR A 101 -3.34 0.94 14.82
CA TYR A 101 -1.91 0.69 14.95
C TYR A 101 -1.63 -0.29 16.09
N ILE A 102 -0.45 -0.89 16.06
CA ILE A 102 0.02 -1.84 17.06
C ILE A 102 1.53 -1.75 17.16
N ASP A 103 2.03 -1.83 18.38
CA ASP A 103 3.46 -1.93 18.65
C ASP A 103 3.81 -3.42 18.72
N LEU A 104 4.75 -3.85 17.87
CA LEU A 104 5.17 -5.25 17.79
C LEU A 104 6.68 -5.32 17.93
N ASP A 105 7.16 -6.20 18.81
CA ASP A 105 8.58 -6.49 18.90
C ASP A 105 9.07 -7.09 17.59
N THR A 106 10.15 -6.51 17.06
CA THR A 106 10.81 -6.98 15.83
C THR A 106 12.23 -7.37 16.13
N THR A 107 12.67 -8.52 15.63
CA THR A 107 14.04 -9.02 15.82
C THR A 107 14.70 -9.27 14.48
N PHE A 108 15.90 -8.72 14.34
CA PHE A 108 16.80 -8.91 13.20
C PHE A 108 17.93 -9.85 13.57
N GLY A 109 18.43 -10.62 12.60
CA GLY A 109 19.55 -11.55 12.80
C GLY A 109 19.11 -12.94 13.30
N LYS A 110 20.07 -13.74 13.75
CA LYS A 110 19.88 -15.12 14.23
C LYS A 110 20.87 -15.44 15.36
N GLY A 111 20.48 -16.35 16.25
CA GLY A 111 21.33 -16.83 17.34
C GLY A 111 21.80 -15.68 18.23
N GLU A 112 23.08 -15.70 18.61
CA GLU A 112 23.71 -14.68 19.46
C GLU A 112 23.77 -13.28 18.79
N ASN A 113 23.64 -13.21 17.47
CA ASN A 113 23.61 -11.95 16.72
C ASN A 113 22.20 -11.36 16.59
N ALA A 114 21.19 -11.98 17.20
CA ALA A 114 19.83 -11.48 17.16
C ALA A 114 19.71 -10.17 17.96
N LYS A 115 19.15 -9.15 17.33
CA LYS A 115 18.88 -7.85 17.95
C LYS A 115 17.40 -7.53 17.84
N MET A 116 16.76 -7.38 18.99
CA MET A 116 15.40 -6.87 19.08
C MET A 116 15.44 -5.34 18.96
N LEU A 117 14.68 -4.80 18.01
CA LEU A 117 14.42 -3.38 17.92
C LEU A 117 13.29 -3.05 18.89
N LYS A 118 13.54 -2.06 19.75
CA LYS A 118 12.55 -1.48 20.66
C LYS A 118 11.94 -0.23 20.03
#